data_AF-A0A356TS62-F1
#
_entry.id   AF-A0A356TS62-F1
#
_cell.length_a   1.000
_cell.length_b   1.000
_cell.length_c   1.000
_cell.angle_alpha   90.00
_cell.angle_beta   90.00
_cell.angle_gamma   90.00
#
_symmetry.space_group_name_H-M   'P 1'
#
loop_
_entity.id
_entity.type
_entity.pdbx_description
1 polymer ?
#
loop_
_entity_poly.entity_id
_entity_poly.type
_entity_poly.pdbx_seq_one_letter_code
_entity_poly.pdbx_strand_id
1 'polypeptide(L)'
;MEQSAHRVAVIAHVVRSETGRCPELDELVGDEWFTVDSTSDIAGRRFRLECGDGYALVTSAGFDGEFGTDDDLAGKADDGRH
;
A
#
# COMPACT_ATOMS: atom_id res chain seq x y z
N MET A 1 4.86 -3.38 -10.63
CA MET A 1 3.55 -3.02 -10.08
C MET A 1 3.31 -3.62 -8.71
N GLU A 2 3.34 -4.95 -8.55
CA GLU A 2 3.38 -5.58 -7.21
C GLU A 2 4.52 -5.03 -6.35
N GLN A 3 5.69 -4.79 -6.96
CA GLN A 3 6.82 -4.14 -6.28
C GLN A 3 6.50 -2.73 -5.74
N SER A 4 5.60 -1.98 -6.39
CA SER A 4 5.18 -0.65 -5.90
C SER A 4 4.24 -0.81 -4.70
N ALA A 5 3.22 -1.66 -4.80
CA ALA A 5 2.30 -1.94 -3.70
C ALA A 5 3.03 -2.47 -2.46
N HIS A 6 3.99 -3.37 -2.62
CA HIS A 6 4.80 -3.89 -1.52
C HIS A 6 5.68 -2.80 -0.88
N ARG A 7 6.32 -1.93 -1.67
CA ARG A 7 7.10 -0.81 -1.11
C ARG A 7 6.23 0.15 -0.30
N VAL A 8 5.04 0.48 -0.79
CA VAL A 8 4.09 1.32 -0.04
C VAL A 8 3.69 0.62 1.26
N ALA A 9 3.41 -0.68 1.23
CA ALA A 9 3.07 -1.44 2.43
C ALA A 9 4.20 -1.44 3.47
N VAL A 10 5.46 -1.60 3.04
CA VAL A 10 6.62 -1.56 3.95
C VAL A 10 6.76 -0.22 4.64
N ILE A 11 6.69 0.89 3.89
CA ILE A 11 6.81 2.23 4.49
C ILE A 11 5.61 2.53 5.39
N ALA A 12 4.39 2.19 4.96
CA ALA A 12 3.20 2.35 5.80
C ALA A 12 3.30 1.54 7.11
N HIS A 13 3.86 0.34 7.06
CA HIS A 13 4.11 -0.48 8.24
C HIS A 13 5.13 0.18 9.18
N VAL A 14 6.23 0.71 8.65
CA VAL A 14 7.24 1.44 9.45
C VAL A 14 6.61 2.65 10.13
N VAL A 15 5.93 3.52 9.37
CA VAL A 15 5.28 4.72 9.91
C VAL A 15 4.24 4.34 10.98
N ARG A 16 3.43 3.30 10.74
CA ARG A 16 2.48 2.78 11.74
C ARG A 16 3.19 2.28 12.99
N SER A 17 4.32 1.58 12.86
CA SER A 17 5.08 1.07 13.99
C SER A 17 5.67 2.19 14.84
N GLU A 18 6.14 3.26 14.20
CA GLU A 18 6.73 4.42 14.88
C GLU A 18 5.69 5.36 15.51
N THR A 19 4.55 5.57 14.83
CA THR A 19 3.53 6.55 15.25
C THR A 19 2.33 5.93 15.97
N GLY A 20 2.14 4.62 15.85
CA GLY A 20 0.96 3.91 16.32
C GLY A 20 -0.30 4.14 15.47
N ARG A 21 -0.22 4.88 14.35
CA ARG A 21 -1.36 5.20 13.48
C ARG A 21 -1.10 4.72 12.05
N CYS A 22 -2.13 4.18 11.40
CA CYS A 22 -2.06 3.89 9.96
C CYS A 22 -1.98 5.21 9.17
N PRO A 23 -0.92 5.44 8.37
CA PRO A 23 -0.84 6.65 7.55
C PRO A 23 -1.82 6.58 6.40
N GLU A 24 -2.21 7.75 5.88
CA GLU A 24 -2.89 7.88 4.61
C GLU A 24 -1.88 7.93 3.45
N LEU A 25 -2.29 7.52 2.25
CA LEU A 25 -1.41 7.60 1.08
C LEU A 25 -0.99 9.05 0.76
N ASP A 26 -1.86 10.03 0.99
CA ASP A 26 -1.54 11.45 0.80
C ASP A 26 -0.49 11.94 1.80
N GLU A 27 -0.49 11.42 3.03
CA GLU A 27 0.55 11.73 4.02
C GLU A 27 1.91 11.20 3.55
N LEU A 28 1.95 9.96 3.05
CA LEU A 28 3.18 9.37 2.52
C LEU A 28 3.72 10.10 1.29
N VAL A 29 2.84 10.72 0.48
CA VAL A 29 3.24 11.59 -0.64
C VAL A 29 3.71 12.95 -0.13
N GLY A 30 3.01 13.53 0.85
CA GLY A 30 3.35 14.82 1.46
C GLY A 30 4.70 14.80 2.19
N ASP A 31 5.05 13.67 2.79
CA ASP A 31 6.34 13.42 3.46
C ASP A 31 7.45 12.99 2.48
N GLU A 32 7.21 13.08 1.17
CA GLU A 32 8.16 12.78 0.08
C GLU A 32 8.69 11.34 0.03
N TRP A 33 8.06 10.38 0.74
CA TRP A 33 8.38 8.96 0.61
C TRP A 33 8.01 8.40 -0.77
N PHE A 34 6.93 8.92 -1.35
CA PHE A 34 6.41 8.51 -2.65
C PHE A 34 5.93 9.69 -3.48
N THR A 35 5.87 9.50 -4.80
CA THR A 35 5.12 10.39 -5.70
C THR A 35 3.67 9.90 -5.82
N VAL A 36 2.76 10.78 -6.27
CA VAL A 36 1.37 10.41 -6.59
C VAL A 36 1.33 9.19 -7.53
N ASP A 37 2.15 9.18 -8.59
CA ASP A 37 2.25 8.06 -9.52
C ASP A 37 2.72 6.76 -8.85
N SER A 38 3.59 6.85 -7.84
CA SER A 38 4.09 5.69 -7.11
C SER A 38 3.05 5.08 -6.16
N THR A 39 1.96 5.81 -5.87
CA THR A 39 0.82 5.36 -5.06
C THR A 39 -0.36 4.88 -5.90
N SER A 40 -0.13 4.60 -7.19
CA SER A 40 -1.12 4.08 -8.12
C SER A 40 -0.59 2.86 -8.88
N ASP A 41 -1.49 2.05 -9.43
CA ASP A 41 -1.15 0.97 -10.36
C ASP A 41 -0.87 1.49 -11.80
N ILE A 42 -0.53 0.59 -12.74
CA ILE A 42 -0.25 0.99 -14.13
C ILE A 42 -1.47 1.53 -14.87
N ALA A 43 -2.68 1.21 -14.39
CA ALA A 43 -3.92 1.73 -14.94
C ALA A 43 -4.25 3.12 -14.36
N GLY A 44 -3.39 3.66 -13.50
CA GLY A 44 -3.57 4.96 -12.85
C GLY A 44 -4.58 4.93 -11.71
N ARG A 45 -4.94 3.73 -11.20
CA ARG A 45 -5.86 3.60 -10.08
C ARG A 45 -5.06 3.72 -8.79
N ARG A 46 -5.56 4.56 -7.89
CA ARG A 46 -4.94 4.79 -6.59
C ARG A 46 -5.04 3.52 -5.73
N PHE A 47 -3.95 3.18 -5.07
CA PHE A 47 -3.93 2.08 -4.12
C PHE A 47 -4.90 2.33 -2.95
N ARG A 48 -5.35 1.26 -2.32
CA ARG A 48 -6.00 1.29 -1.01
C ARG A 48 -5.01 0.80 0.03
N LEU A 49 -4.88 1.52 1.14
CA LEU A 49 -4.01 1.17 2.24
C LEU A 49 -4.86 0.85 3.46
N GLU A 50 -4.59 -0.31 4.06
CA GLU A 50 -5.23 -0.79 5.28
C GLU A 50 -4.13 -1.24 6.24
N CYS A 51 -4.22 -0.85 7.52
CA CYS A 51 -3.34 -1.37 8.55
C CYS A 51 -4.16 -2.08 9.62
N GLY A 52 -3.57 -3.11 10.23
CA GLY A 52 -4.10 -3.73 11.44
C GLY A 52 -2.99 -3.95 12.46
N ASP A 53 -3.21 -4.85 13.41
CA ASP A 53 -2.21 -5.15 14.43
C ASP A 53 -1.01 -5.90 13.83
N GLY A 54 0.12 -5.18 13.74
CA GLY A 54 1.38 -5.73 13.24
C GLY A 54 1.47 -5.86 11.72
N TYR A 55 0.56 -5.27 10.94
CA TYR A 55 0.62 -5.32 9.48
C TYR A 55 0.14 -4.04 8.78
N ALA A 56 0.60 -3.86 7.54
CA ALA A 56 0.05 -2.96 6.53
C ALA A 56 -0.17 -3.73 5.22
N LEU A 57 -1.31 -3.50 4.59
CA LEU A 57 -1.76 -4.13 3.35
C LEU A 57 -2.14 -3.03 2.35
N VAL A 58 -1.64 -3.17 1.14
CA VAL A 58 -1.92 -2.29 0.01
C VAL A 58 -2.58 -3.10 -1.09
N THR A 59 -3.71 -2.64 -1.60
CA THR A 59 -4.47 -3.32 -2.66
C THR A 59 -4.80 -2.42 -3.85
N SER A 60 -4.94 -3.00 -5.05
CA SER A 60 -5.60 -2.38 -6.21
C SER A 60 -6.34 -3.46 -7.00
N ALA A 61 -7.41 -3.06 -7.70
CA ALA A 61 -8.14 -3.91 -8.65
C ALA A 61 -7.46 -3.99 -10.04
N GLY A 62 -6.17 -3.63 -10.12
CA GLY A 62 -5.38 -3.76 -11.35
C GLY A 62 -5.98 -3.14 -12.61
N PHE A 63 -5.73 -3.79 -13.75
CA PHE A 63 -6.07 -3.22 -15.05
C PHE A 63 -7.57 -3.26 -15.35
N ASP A 64 -8.26 -4.34 -15.00
CA ASP A 64 -9.70 -4.51 -15.25
C ASP A 64 -10.56 -3.63 -14.33
N GLY A 65 -10.09 -3.35 -13.11
CA GLY A 65 -10.79 -2.54 -12.14
C GLY A 65 -11.81 -3.26 -11.29
N GLU A 66 -11.82 -4.58 -11.36
CA GLU A 66 -12.73 -5.41 -10.60
C GLU A 66 -11.94 -6.15 -9.52
N PHE A 67 -12.32 -5.98 -8.25
CA PHE A 67 -11.71 -6.75 -7.17
C PHE A 67 -12.18 -8.20 -7.21
N GLY A 68 -11.28 -9.13 -6.94
CA GLY A 68 -11.52 -10.57 -6.95
C GLY A 68 -11.13 -11.26 -8.26
N THR A 69 -10.33 -10.59 -9.11
CA THR A 69 -9.85 -11.13 -10.39
C THR A 69 -8.35 -11.38 -10.37
N ASP A 70 -7.82 -11.96 -11.45
CA ASP A 70 -6.39 -12.24 -11.59
C ASP A 70 -5.53 -10.96 -11.73
N ASP A 71 -6.16 -9.81 -12.01
CA ASP A 71 -5.50 -8.51 -12.12
C ASP A 71 -5.26 -7.82 -10.77
N ASP A 72 -5.86 -8.35 -9.68
CA ASP A 72 -5.69 -7.81 -8.34
C ASP A 72 -4.22 -7.74 -7.93
N LEU A 73 -3.83 -6.58 -7.41
CA LEU A 73 -2.51 -6.36 -6.85
C LEU A 73 -2.60 -6.28 -5.34
N ALA A 74 -1.74 -7.02 -4.65
CA ALA A 74 -1.59 -6.93 -3.20
C ALA A 74 -0.12 -6.78 -2.81
N GLY A 75 0.15 -5.87 -1.88
CA GLY A 75 1.44 -5.71 -1.21
C GLY A 75 1.23 -5.75 0.29
N LYS A 76 1.88 -6.66 1.01
CA LYS A 76 1.79 -6.76 2.47
C LYS A 76 3.15 -6.59 3.12
N ALA A 77 3.18 -5.92 4.26
CA ALA A 77 4.27 -5.92 5.20
C ALA A 77 3.72 -6.22 6.60
N ASP A 78 4.39 -7.10 7.34
CA ASP A 78 4.01 -7.47 8.70
C ASP A 78 5.25 -7.83 9.54
N ASP A 79 5.06 -7.93 10.86
CA ASP A 79 6.13 -8.20 11.83
C ASP A 79 6.78 -9.60 11.68
N GLY A 80 6.33 -10.44 10.73
CA GLY A 80 6.87 -11.77 10.48
C GLY A 80 6.59 -12.79 11.59
N ARG A 81 5.67 -12.48 12.52
CA ARG A 81 5.22 -13.42 13.55
C ARG A 81 4.14 -14.33 12.97
N HIS A 82 4.56 -15.48 12.45
CA HIS A 82 3.68 -16.62 12.18
C HIS A 82 3.33 -17.39 13.46
#